data_AF-A0A5P6P9M2-F1
#
_entry.id   AF-A0A5P6P9M2-F1
#
_cell.length_a   1.000
_cell.length_b   1.000
_cell.length_c   1.000
_cell.angle_alpha   90.00
_cell.angle_beta   90.00
_cell.angle_gamma   90.00
#
_symmetry.space_group_name_H-M   'P 1'
#
loop_
_entity.id
_entity.type
_entity.pdbx_description
1 polymer ?
#
loop_
_entity_poly.entity_id
_entity_poly.type
_entity_poly.pdbx_seq_one_letter_code
_entity_poly.pdbx_strand_id
1 'polypeptide(L)'
;MTAALDAIDAALQEVTTARILVARIRSKQVRGADQLAGLKSLAYAWFNTHRKSLENRSDIDINSINDAFQTILNSADRSAARTTYLGALTRAKTSLMAVRTEVLRNGTMNSPQHSDDVPPDFSPLAGSPQMNAILANRWLECCKCVSAQAHLAAIVMMGGLLEALFVARANKMTDKSSLIKAKAAPIDKKSGKTADYQEWMLDSYIRVGHELGWITESAKQIADVIKEFRNYVHPAKELRHGVALAHNDSAMFWNVTKALVRQLLLSAR
;
A
#
# COMPACT_ATOMS: atom_id res chain seq x y z
N MET A 1 -2.30 7.55 3.68
CA MET A 1 -1.39 7.72 4.84
C MET A 1 -0.01 8.15 4.40
N THR A 2 0.59 7.47 3.40
CA THR A 2 1.86 7.84 2.75
C THR A 2 1.89 9.30 2.32
N ALA A 3 0.95 9.76 1.49
CA ALA A 3 0.94 11.14 0.99
C ALA A 3 0.92 12.25 2.07
N ALA A 4 0.25 12.01 3.21
CA ALA A 4 0.21 12.97 4.32
C ALA A 4 1.54 12.98 5.10
N LEU A 5 2.09 11.80 5.37
CA LEU A 5 3.37 11.65 6.05
C LEU A 5 4.52 12.18 5.18
N ASP A 6 4.52 11.88 3.88
CA ASP A 6 5.48 12.37 2.90
C ASP A 6 5.45 13.91 2.80
N ALA A 7 4.25 14.50 2.80
CA ALA A 7 4.10 15.96 2.80
C ALA A 7 4.63 16.60 4.10
N ILE A 8 4.40 15.97 5.25
CA ILE A 8 4.92 16.46 6.54
C ILE A 8 6.45 16.33 6.60
N ASP A 9 7.01 15.21 6.13
CA ASP A 9 8.46 14.98 6.13
C ASP A 9 9.17 15.93 5.15
N ALA A 10 8.57 16.19 3.98
CA ALA A 10 9.05 17.22 3.05
C ALA A 10 9.05 18.62 3.70
N ALA A 11 7.92 19.03 4.30
CA ALA A 11 7.81 20.32 4.98
C ALA A 11 8.82 20.46 6.15
N LEU A 12 9.07 19.38 6.90
CA LEU A 12 10.07 19.35 7.97
C LEU A 12 11.50 19.57 7.46
N GLN A 13 11.84 18.95 6.33
CA GLN A 13 13.15 19.10 5.69
C GLN A 13 13.34 20.54 5.17
N GLU A 14 12.33 21.09 4.52
CA GLU A 14 12.32 22.47 4.01
C GLU A 14 12.46 23.49 5.15
N VAL A 15 11.66 23.37 6.21
CA VAL A 15 11.74 24.25 7.40
C VAL A 15 13.10 24.14 8.10
N THR A 16 13.64 22.92 8.22
CA THR A 16 14.95 22.70 8.82
C THR A 16 16.05 23.38 8.01
N THR A 17 15.98 23.26 6.68
CA THR A 17 16.93 23.88 5.75
C THR A 17 16.83 25.41 5.82
N ALA A 18 15.63 25.97 5.74
CA ALA A 18 15.39 27.41 5.86
C ALA A 18 15.89 27.97 7.19
N ARG A 19 15.71 27.24 8.29
CA ARG A 19 16.24 27.66 9.61
C ARG A 19 17.75 27.75 9.63
N ILE A 20 18.46 26.79 9.03
CA ILE A 20 19.92 26.82 8.91
C ILE A 20 20.37 28.02 8.07
N LEU A 21 19.69 28.29 6.96
CA LEU A 21 20.02 29.43 6.09
C LEU A 21 19.80 30.76 6.81
N VAL A 22 18.66 30.96 7.48
CA VAL A 22 18.38 32.17 8.26
C VAL A 22 19.34 32.31 9.44
N ALA A 23 19.75 31.20 10.07
CA ALA A 23 20.72 31.23 11.15
C ALA A 23 22.11 31.71 10.70
N ARG A 24 22.45 31.61 9.41
CA ARG A 24 23.74 32.12 8.89
C ARG A 24 23.74 33.61 8.56
N ILE A 25 22.57 34.26 8.56
CA ILE A 25 22.45 35.69 8.30
C ILE A 25 23.05 36.49 9.47
N ARG A 26 24.00 37.37 9.16
CA ARG A 26 24.69 38.21 10.16
C ARG A 26 23.90 39.46 10.55
N SER A 27 23.05 39.97 9.66
CA SER A 27 22.25 41.17 9.89
C SER A 27 21.10 40.93 10.87
N LYS A 28 20.73 41.99 11.61
CA LYS A 28 19.59 41.97 12.56
C LYS A 28 18.25 41.76 11.84
N GLN A 29 18.12 42.25 10.61
CA GLN A 29 16.96 42.06 9.73
C GLN A 29 17.33 41.21 8.52
N VAL A 30 16.37 40.45 8.00
CA VAL A 30 16.53 39.70 6.74
C VAL A 30 16.10 40.62 5.60
N ARG A 31 17.05 41.05 4.77
CA ARG A 31 16.81 41.98 3.65
C ARG A 31 17.21 41.42 2.28
N GLY A 32 17.90 40.29 2.23
CA GLY A 32 18.34 39.70 0.97
C GLY A 32 17.13 39.26 0.15
N ALA A 33 17.04 39.72 -1.10
CA ALA A 33 15.91 39.41 -1.99
C ALA A 33 15.73 37.89 -2.15
N ASP A 34 16.81 37.14 -2.38
CA ASP A 34 16.78 35.68 -2.52
C ASP A 34 16.35 34.97 -1.23
N GLN A 35 16.76 35.50 -0.07
CA GLN A 35 16.41 34.95 1.24
C GLN A 35 14.92 35.14 1.52
N LEU A 36 14.39 36.33 1.21
CA LEU A 36 12.97 36.64 1.35
C LEU A 36 12.13 35.85 0.35
N ALA A 37 12.59 35.69 -0.89
CA ALA A 37 11.94 34.86 -1.89
C ALA A 37 11.89 33.38 -1.46
N GLY A 38 12.99 32.84 -0.91
CA GLY A 38 13.03 31.48 -0.38
C GLY A 38 12.06 31.27 0.80
N LEU A 39 11.96 32.24 1.72
CA LEU A 39 11.01 32.19 2.84
C LEU A 39 9.56 32.28 2.39
N LYS A 40 9.27 33.09 1.36
CA LYS A 40 7.94 33.16 0.74
C LYS A 40 7.59 31.86 0.03
N SER A 41 8.51 31.31 -0.76
CA SER A 41 8.34 30.03 -1.45
C SER A 41 8.06 28.90 -0.49
N LEU A 42 8.76 28.85 0.65
CA LEU A 42 8.52 27.89 1.72
C LEU A 42 7.09 28.00 2.27
N ALA A 43 6.61 29.22 2.55
CA ALA A 43 5.25 29.42 3.02
C ALA A 43 4.19 29.06 1.97
N TYR A 44 4.42 29.40 0.70
CA TYR A 44 3.53 29.01 -0.39
C TYR A 44 3.49 27.50 -0.61
N ALA A 45 4.62 26.81 -0.50
CA ALA A 45 4.69 25.35 -0.59
C ALA A 45 3.83 24.69 0.49
N TRP A 46 3.85 25.23 1.72
CA TRP A 46 2.94 24.78 2.77
C TRP A 46 1.47 24.98 2.38
N PHE A 47 1.06 26.21 2.09
CA PHE A 47 -0.37 26.53 1.88
C PHE A 47 -0.96 25.90 0.62
N ASN A 48 -0.18 25.77 -0.45
CA ASN A 48 -0.68 25.35 -1.76
C ASN A 48 -0.41 23.88 -2.11
N THR A 49 0.52 23.23 -1.40
CA THR A 49 0.92 21.85 -1.68
C THR A 49 0.76 20.97 -0.44
N HIS A 50 1.60 21.15 0.59
CA HIS A 50 1.68 20.21 1.72
C HIS A 50 0.39 20.17 2.55
N ARG A 51 -0.24 21.32 2.76
CA ARG A 51 -1.51 21.44 3.49
C ARG A 51 -2.65 20.64 2.84
N LYS A 52 -2.72 20.59 1.50
CA LYS A 52 -3.79 19.89 0.78
C LYS A 52 -3.84 18.40 1.10
N SER A 53 -2.68 17.80 1.33
CA SER A 53 -2.56 16.40 1.77
C SER A 53 -3.14 16.14 3.17
N LEU A 54 -3.48 17.19 3.91
CA LEU A 54 -4.02 17.15 5.27
C LEU A 54 -5.47 17.69 5.35
N GLU A 55 -6.04 18.27 4.28
CA GLU A 55 -7.36 18.93 4.31
C GLU A 55 -8.52 17.99 4.65
N ASN A 56 -8.40 16.70 4.33
CA ASN A 56 -9.44 15.70 4.62
C ASN A 56 -9.27 15.01 5.98
N ARG A 57 -8.32 15.47 6.82
CA ARG A 57 -8.00 14.87 8.13
C ARG A 57 -8.52 15.76 9.27
N SER A 58 -9.77 15.55 9.68
CA SER A 58 -10.38 16.25 10.82
C SER A 58 -9.79 15.83 12.18
N ASP A 59 -9.00 14.75 12.20
CA ASP A 59 -8.31 14.21 13.38
C ASP A 59 -6.99 14.94 13.69
N ILE A 60 -6.55 15.86 12.83
CA ILE A 60 -5.27 16.56 12.97
C ILE A 60 -5.51 18.06 13.09
N ASP A 61 -5.06 18.65 14.20
CA ASP A 61 -5.00 20.10 14.32
C ASP A 61 -3.77 20.66 13.60
N ILE A 62 -3.99 21.42 12.54
CA ILE A 62 -2.95 22.08 11.73
C ILE A 62 -2.87 23.59 11.96
N ASN A 63 -3.68 24.16 12.87
CA ASN A 63 -3.76 25.61 13.06
C ASN A 63 -2.43 26.22 13.51
N SER A 64 -1.76 25.55 14.46
CA SER A 64 -0.43 25.98 14.93
C SER A 64 0.62 25.99 13.82
N ILE A 65 0.50 25.10 12.83
CA ILE A 65 1.38 25.08 11.66
C ILE A 65 1.05 26.26 10.75
N ASN A 66 -0.24 26.46 10.45
CA ASN A 66 -0.71 27.57 9.61
C ASN A 66 -0.29 28.93 10.17
N ASP A 67 -0.43 29.16 11.48
CA ASP A 67 -0.02 30.42 12.13
C ASP A 67 1.49 30.68 12.01
N ALA A 68 2.29 29.62 12.11
CA ALA A 68 3.74 29.73 11.97
C ALA A 68 4.15 30.09 10.54
N PHE A 69 3.57 29.44 9.51
CA PHE A 69 3.83 29.78 8.11
C PHE A 69 3.26 31.14 7.70
N GLN A 70 2.10 31.53 8.24
CA GLN A 70 1.53 32.87 8.03
C GLN A 70 2.44 33.95 8.64
N THR A 71 3.01 33.68 9.82
CA THR A 71 4.00 34.58 10.43
C THR A 71 5.23 34.75 9.53
N ILE A 72 5.74 33.68 8.92
CA ILE A 72 6.88 33.73 7.99
C ILE A 72 6.53 34.59 6.77
N LEU A 73 5.36 34.37 6.16
CA LEU A 73 4.89 35.09 4.97
C LEU A 73 4.72 36.60 5.25
N ASN A 74 3.96 36.95 6.29
CA ASN A 74 3.71 38.34 6.67
C ASN A 74 5.00 39.08 7.06
N SER A 75 5.93 38.37 7.69
CA SER A 75 7.23 38.93 8.08
C SER A 75 8.10 39.20 6.84
N ALA A 76 8.05 38.33 5.83
CA ALA A 76 8.79 38.49 4.57
C ALA A 76 8.40 39.75 3.81
N ASP A 77 7.13 40.16 3.86
CA ASP A 77 6.67 41.41 3.23
C ASP A 77 7.22 42.67 3.91
N ARG A 78 7.68 42.57 5.15
CA ARG A 78 8.17 43.70 5.96
C ARG A 78 9.66 43.63 6.27
N SER A 79 10.39 42.68 5.69
CA SER A 79 11.83 42.46 5.96
C SER A 79 12.14 42.43 7.46
N ALA A 80 11.41 41.58 8.19
CA ALA A 80 11.42 41.54 9.65
C ALA A 80 12.77 41.13 10.25
N ALA A 81 12.85 41.17 11.59
CA ALA A 81 14.03 40.74 12.32
C ALA A 81 14.33 39.24 12.09
N ARG A 82 15.62 38.90 12.04
CA ARG A 82 16.10 37.51 11.93
C ARG A 82 15.51 36.60 13.03
N THR A 83 15.38 37.14 14.24
CA THR A 83 14.80 36.44 15.39
C THR A 83 13.33 36.08 15.18
N THR A 84 12.56 36.92 14.48
CA THR A 84 11.16 36.66 14.13
C THR A 84 11.04 35.40 13.26
N TYR A 85 11.87 35.29 12.22
CA TYR A 85 11.89 34.11 11.35
C TYR A 85 12.36 32.85 12.07
N LEU A 86 13.44 32.94 12.86
CA LEU A 86 13.93 31.78 13.63
C LEU A 86 12.89 31.26 14.63
N GLY A 87 12.17 32.17 15.28
CA GLY A 87 11.06 31.82 16.16
C GLY A 87 9.93 31.13 15.42
N ALA A 88 9.49 31.69 14.28
CA ALA A 88 8.42 31.11 13.48
C ALA A 88 8.81 29.74 12.88
N LEU A 89 10.03 29.60 12.34
CA LEU A 89 10.55 28.33 11.81
C LEU A 89 10.70 27.25 12.90
N THR A 90 11.05 27.64 14.12
CA THR A 90 11.12 26.71 15.26
C THR A 90 9.72 26.24 15.67
N ARG A 91 8.75 27.16 15.75
CA ARG A 91 7.34 26.78 16.00
C ARG A 91 6.80 25.87 14.91
N ALA A 92 7.01 26.22 13.64
CA ALA A 92 6.61 25.38 12.51
C ALA A 92 7.19 23.97 12.62
N LYS A 93 8.50 23.84 12.90
CA LYS A 93 9.15 22.55 13.09
C LYS A 93 8.53 21.75 14.24
N THR A 94 8.34 22.35 15.40
CA THR A 94 7.77 21.66 16.57
C THR A 94 6.35 21.19 16.29
N SER A 95 5.50 22.05 15.69
CA SER A 95 4.13 21.69 15.35
C SER A 95 4.06 20.60 14.27
N LEU A 96 4.92 20.67 13.25
CA LEU A 96 5.04 19.61 12.23
C LEU A 96 5.49 18.28 12.84
N MET A 97 6.43 18.28 13.79
CA MET A 97 6.85 17.07 14.50
C MET A 97 5.72 16.48 15.35
N ALA A 98 4.94 17.32 16.03
CA ALA A 98 3.78 16.88 16.82
C ALA A 98 2.71 16.24 15.92
N VAL A 99 2.38 16.88 14.79
CA VAL A 99 1.45 16.33 13.79
C VAL A 99 2.01 15.07 13.15
N ARG A 100 3.31 14.97 12.88
CA ARG A 100 3.95 13.73 12.40
C ARG A 100 3.73 12.59 13.38
N THR A 101 3.99 12.81 14.66
CA THR A 101 3.75 11.82 15.71
C THR A 101 2.28 11.43 15.78
N GLU A 102 1.36 12.39 15.65
CA GLU A 102 -0.08 12.13 15.66
C GLU A 102 -0.53 11.37 14.40
N VAL A 103 0.03 11.64 13.22
CA VAL A 103 -0.23 10.91 11.99
C VAL A 103 0.28 9.47 12.07
N LEU A 104 1.42 9.24 12.72
CA LEU A 104 1.97 7.91 12.97
C LEU A 104 1.16 7.17 14.04
N ARG A 105 0.69 7.86 15.09
CA ARG A 105 -0.14 7.32 16.17
C ARG A 105 -1.55 6.99 15.70
N ASN A 106 -2.19 7.87 14.94
CA ASN A 106 -3.47 7.62 14.28
C ASN A 106 -3.28 6.74 13.06
N GLY A 107 -2.03 6.55 12.60
CA GLY A 107 -1.70 5.64 11.52
C GLY A 107 -1.80 4.16 11.89
N THR A 108 -1.82 3.85 13.18
CA THR A 108 -2.15 2.49 13.67
C THR A 108 -3.66 2.29 13.86
N MET A 109 -4.47 3.34 13.82
CA MET A 109 -5.93 3.30 14.03
C MET A 109 -6.76 3.66 12.79
N ASN A 110 -6.20 4.41 11.84
CA ASN A 110 -6.84 4.88 10.61
C ASN A 110 -5.84 4.85 9.46
N SER A 111 -5.38 3.65 9.08
CA SER A 111 -5.26 3.42 7.64
C SER A 111 -6.64 3.63 7.06
N PRO A 112 -6.81 4.30 5.90
CA PRO A 112 -8.02 4.03 5.16
C PRO A 112 -7.99 2.52 4.97
N GLN A 113 -8.86 1.79 5.67
CA GLN A 113 -9.43 0.62 5.07
C GLN A 113 -9.87 1.15 3.71
N HIS A 114 -9.12 0.83 2.65
CA HIS A 114 -9.78 0.70 1.38
C HIS A 114 -11.05 -0.08 1.72
N SER A 115 -12.24 0.37 1.32
CA SER A 115 -13.47 -0.42 1.54
C SER A 115 -13.30 -1.87 1.05
N ASP A 116 -12.32 -2.07 0.17
CA ASP A 116 -11.79 -3.31 -0.37
C ASP A 116 -10.82 -4.11 0.52
N ASP A 117 -10.45 -3.71 1.74
CA ASP A 117 -9.62 -4.53 2.64
C ASP A 117 -10.48 -5.27 3.69
N VAL A 118 -11.79 -5.00 3.73
CA VAL A 118 -12.76 -5.87 4.38
C VAL A 118 -12.85 -7.18 3.59
N PRO A 119 -12.78 -8.35 4.25
CA PRO A 119 -12.97 -9.62 3.57
C PRO A 119 -14.30 -9.63 2.80
N PRO A 120 -14.32 -10.01 1.51
CA PRO A 120 -15.59 -10.19 0.80
C PRO A 120 -16.35 -11.37 1.40
N ASP A 121 -17.63 -11.46 1.07
CA ASP A 121 -18.39 -12.67 1.39
C ASP A 121 -17.88 -13.86 0.56
N PHE A 122 -17.23 -14.82 1.24
CA PHE A 122 -16.72 -16.04 0.63
C PHE A 122 -17.76 -17.18 0.62
N SER A 123 -18.98 -16.96 1.13
CA SER A 123 -20.03 -17.97 1.19
C SER A 123 -20.35 -18.63 -0.16
N PRO A 124 -20.25 -17.95 -1.34
CA PRO A 124 -20.49 -18.60 -2.63
C PRO A 124 -19.50 -19.73 -2.95
N LEU A 125 -18.29 -19.69 -2.37
CA LEU A 125 -17.20 -20.63 -2.63
C LEU A 125 -16.92 -21.56 -1.45
N ALA A 126 -17.01 -21.06 -0.22
CA ALA A 126 -16.48 -21.73 0.97
C ALA A 126 -17.08 -23.11 1.24
N GLY A 127 -18.34 -23.34 0.87
CA GLY A 127 -19.04 -24.61 1.09
C GLY A 127 -19.41 -24.92 2.56
N SER A 128 -18.80 -24.24 3.54
CA SER A 128 -19.14 -24.33 4.96
C SER A 128 -18.82 -23.02 5.71
N PRO A 129 -19.48 -22.75 6.86
CA PRO A 129 -19.15 -21.60 7.71
C PRO A 129 -17.70 -21.59 8.21
N GLN A 130 -17.14 -22.78 8.50
CA GLN A 130 -15.77 -22.93 8.99
C GLN A 130 -14.77 -22.53 7.90
N MET A 131 -14.95 -22.99 6.67
CA MET A 131 -14.09 -22.60 5.56
C MET A 131 -14.23 -21.11 5.24
N ASN A 132 -15.44 -20.55 5.35
CA ASN A 132 -15.67 -19.12 5.16
C ASN A 132 -14.84 -18.29 6.15
N ALA A 133 -14.82 -18.68 7.42
CA ALA A 133 -13.99 -18.05 8.45
C ALA A 133 -12.49 -18.20 8.16
N ILE A 134 -12.03 -19.36 7.68
CA ILE A 134 -10.61 -19.58 7.32
C ILE A 134 -10.21 -18.65 6.16
N LEU A 135 -11.02 -18.55 5.11
CA LEU A 135 -10.75 -17.67 3.97
C LEU A 135 -10.73 -16.19 4.39
N ALA A 136 -11.68 -15.76 5.23
CA ALA A 136 -11.70 -14.42 5.80
C ALA A 136 -10.45 -14.14 6.66
N ASN A 137 -10.01 -15.10 7.47
CA ASN A 137 -8.79 -14.96 8.26
C ASN A 137 -7.54 -14.82 7.37
N ARG A 138 -7.43 -15.62 6.30
CA ARG A 138 -6.32 -15.54 5.33
C ARG A 138 -6.28 -14.19 4.61
N TRP A 139 -7.44 -13.64 4.27
CA TRP A 139 -7.55 -12.28 3.72
C TRP A 139 -7.03 -11.23 4.70
N LEU A 140 -7.44 -11.29 5.97
CA LEU A 140 -6.97 -10.37 7.01
C LEU A 140 -5.47 -10.52 7.29
N GLU A 141 -4.92 -11.73 7.21
CA GLU A 141 -3.48 -11.97 7.31
C GLU A 141 -2.72 -11.30 6.16
N CYS A 142 -3.22 -11.38 4.92
CA CYS A 142 -2.63 -10.65 3.79
C CYS A 142 -2.59 -9.13 4.08
N CYS A 143 -3.69 -8.56 4.56
CA CYS A 143 -3.78 -7.14 4.93
C CYS A 143 -2.76 -6.77 6.01
N LYS A 144 -2.61 -7.60 7.04
CA LYS A 144 -1.63 -7.42 8.13
C LYS A 144 -0.20 -7.46 7.60
N CYS A 145 0.14 -8.42 6.73
CA CYS A 145 1.49 -8.52 6.16
C CYS A 145 1.85 -7.30 5.30
N VAL A 146 0.93 -6.81 4.47
CA VAL A 146 1.15 -5.59 3.66
C VAL A 146 1.36 -4.37 4.58
N SER A 147 0.52 -4.22 5.60
CA SER A 147 0.57 -3.09 6.54
C SER A 147 1.83 -3.09 7.41
N ALA A 148 2.30 -4.28 7.80
CA ALA A 148 3.51 -4.47 8.61
C ALA A 148 4.81 -4.46 7.81
N GLN A 149 4.77 -4.12 6.51
CA GLN A 149 5.93 -4.14 5.60
C GLN A 149 6.61 -5.52 5.44
N ALA A 150 5.87 -6.60 5.72
CA ALA A 150 6.33 -7.97 5.51
C ALA A 150 6.05 -8.39 4.05
N HIS A 151 6.69 -7.71 3.08
CA HIS A 151 6.31 -7.77 1.66
C HIS A 151 6.36 -9.17 1.05
N LEU A 152 7.45 -9.91 1.29
CA LEU A 152 7.59 -11.28 0.79
C LEU A 152 6.54 -12.22 1.41
N ALA A 153 6.32 -12.11 2.73
CA ALA A 153 5.30 -12.88 3.42
C ALA A 153 3.89 -12.58 2.88
N ALA A 154 3.60 -11.30 2.60
CA ALA A 154 2.33 -10.88 2.01
C ALA A 154 2.09 -11.59 0.66
N ILE A 155 3.08 -11.59 -0.23
CA ILE A 155 2.96 -12.22 -1.56
C ILE A 155 2.82 -13.75 -1.45
N VAL A 156 3.53 -14.38 -0.52
CA VAL A 156 3.38 -15.82 -0.24
C VAL A 156 1.95 -16.14 0.23
N MET A 157 1.41 -15.34 1.15
CA MET A 157 0.04 -15.49 1.67
C MET A 157 -1.02 -15.25 0.60
N MET A 158 -0.83 -14.26 -0.29
CA MET A 158 -1.70 -14.04 -1.45
C MET A 158 -1.77 -15.27 -2.35
N GLY A 159 -0.62 -15.91 -2.62
CA GLY A 159 -0.58 -17.15 -3.39
C GLY A 159 -1.36 -18.29 -2.73
N GLY A 160 -1.22 -18.47 -1.41
CA GLY A 160 -1.97 -19.48 -0.66
C GLY A 160 -3.48 -19.21 -0.62
N LEU A 161 -3.89 -17.95 -0.48
CA LEU A 161 -5.29 -17.55 -0.54
C LEU A 161 -5.90 -17.85 -1.91
N LEU A 162 -5.22 -17.49 -3.01
CA LEU A 162 -5.68 -17.77 -4.36
C LEU A 162 -5.84 -19.27 -4.59
N GLU A 163 -4.86 -20.08 -4.18
CA GLU A 163 -4.91 -21.54 -4.30
C GLU A 163 -6.13 -22.11 -3.57
N ALA A 164 -6.38 -21.70 -2.33
CA ALA A 164 -7.55 -22.12 -1.56
C ALA A 164 -8.87 -21.73 -2.24
N LEU A 165 -8.95 -20.55 -2.88
CA LEU A 165 -10.15 -20.10 -3.59
C LEU A 165 -10.37 -20.86 -4.91
N PHE A 166 -9.32 -21.21 -5.64
CA PHE A 166 -9.43 -22.07 -6.81
C PHE A 166 -9.90 -23.48 -6.42
N VAL A 167 -9.35 -24.06 -5.35
CA VAL A 167 -9.80 -25.35 -4.80
C VAL A 167 -11.28 -25.26 -4.41
N ALA A 168 -11.69 -24.20 -3.71
CA ALA A 168 -13.08 -23.97 -3.33
C ALA A 168 -14.00 -23.83 -4.56
N ARG A 169 -13.54 -23.14 -5.60
CA ARG A 169 -14.28 -23.00 -6.87
C ARG A 169 -14.44 -24.33 -7.58
N ALA A 170 -13.38 -25.14 -7.62
CA ALA A 170 -13.42 -26.49 -8.14
C ALA A 170 -14.41 -27.35 -7.33
N ASN A 171 -14.33 -27.33 -5.99
CA ASN A 171 -15.23 -28.05 -5.07
C ASN A 171 -16.70 -27.71 -5.29
N LYS A 172 -17.02 -26.45 -5.61
CA LYS A 172 -18.40 -25.99 -5.85
C LYS A 172 -19.06 -26.56 -7.11
N MET A 173 -18.28 -27.03 -8.09
CA MET A 173 -18.84 -27.61 -9.32
C MET A 173 -19.58 -28.91 -9.03
N THR A 174 -20.79 -29.07 -9.55
CA THR A 174 -21.53 -30.34 -9.46
C THR A 174 -20.92 -31.40 -10.38
N ASP A 175 -20.56 -31.03 -11.61
CA ASP A 175 -19.82 -31.87 -12.54
C ASP A 175 -18.34 -31.46 -12.60
N LYS A 176 -17.44 -32.41 -12.32
CA LYS A 176 -15.97 -32.22 -12.40
C LYS A 176 -15.39 -32.56 -13.77
N SER A 177 -16.21 -33.01 -14.73
CA SER A 177 -15.73 -33.52 -16.02
C SER A 177 -14.92 -32.49 -16.80
N SER A 178 -15.28 -31.21 -16.71
CA SER A 178 -14.56 -30.10 -17.36
C SER A 178 -13.17 -29.86 -16.75
N LEU A 179 -12.97 -30.12 -15.45
CA LEU A 179 -11.62 -30.08 -14.84
C LEU A 179 -10.75 -31.21 -15.36
N ILE A 180 -11.32 -32.41 -15.47
CA ILE A 180 -10.59 -33.61 -15.90
C ILE A 180 -10.21 -33.50 -17.39
N LYS A 181 -11.09 -32.93 -18.21
CA LYS A 181 -10.93 -32.80 -19.66
C LYS A 181 -10.19 -31.53 -20.09
N ALA A 182 -9.94 -30.59 -19.18
CA ALA A 182 -9.22 -29.36 -19.50
C ALA A 182 -7.83 -29.69 -20.04
N LYS A 183 -7.44 -29.03 -21.13
CA LYS A 183 -6.14 -29.24 -21.80
C LYS A 183 -4.98 -28.83 -20.89
N ALA A 184 -5.20 -27.83 -20.05
CA ALA A 184 -4.23 -27.36 -19.09
C ALA A 184 -4.18 -28.20 -17.80
N ALA A 185 -5.04 -29.21 -17.64
CA ALA A 185 -5.04 -30.03 -16.44
C ALA A 185 -3.76 -30.88 -16.36
N PRO A 186 -3.08 -30.91 -15.21
CA PRO A 186 -1.86 -31.69 -15.05
C PRO A 186 -2.17 -33.18 -15.12
N ILE A 187 -1.28 -33.94 -15.76
CA ILE A 187 -1.36 -35.40 -15.86
C ILE A 187 -0.45 -36.01 -14.80
N ASP A 188 -0.99 -36.96 -14.03
CA ASP A 188 -0.20 -37.79 -13.13
C ASP A 188 0.70 -38.73 -13.94
N LYS A 189 2.01 -38.59 -13.74
CA LYS A 189 3.02 -39.30 -14.54
C LYS A 189 2.99 -40.82 -14.33
N LYS A 190 2.47 -41.31 -13.21
CA LYS A 190 2.45 -42.75 -12.88
C LYS A 190 1.26 -43.46 -13.53
N SER A 191 0.09 -42.84 -13.50
CA SER A 191 -1.16 -43.39 -14.01
C SER A 191 -1.47 -42.99 -15.46
N GLY A 192 -0.86 -41.90 -15.95
CA GLY A 192 -1.15 -41.32 -17.26
C GLY A 192 -2.53 -40.64 -17.33
N LYS A 193 -3.22 -40.47 -16.21
CA LYS A 193 -4.53 -39.83 -16.10
C LYS A 193 -4.40 -38.42 -15.55
N THR A 194 -5.44 -37.60 -15.74
CA THR A 194 -5.51 -36.28 -15.10
C THR A 194 -5.34 -36.41 -13.58
N ALA A 195 -4.42 -35.65 -13.01
CA ALA A 195 -4.14 -35.65 -11.58
C ALA A 195 -5.35 -35.12 -10.80
N ASP A 196 -5.50 -35.56 -9.56
CA ASP A 196 -6.55 -35.05 -8.67
C ASP A 196 -6.39 -33.54 -8.50
N TYR A 197 -7.48 -32.79 -8.73
CA TYR A 197 -7.47 -31.34 -8.58
C TYR A 197 -7.08 -30.93 -7.16
N GLN A 198 -7.39 -31.74 -6.14
CA GLN A 198 -6.98 -31.45 -4.78
C GLN A 198 -5.45 -31.40 -4.59
N GLU A 199 -4.67 -31.97 -5.51
CA GLU A 199 -3.21 -31.97 -5.49
C GLU A 199 -2.59 -30.98 -6.50
N TRP A 200 -3.41 -30.20 -7.19
CA TRP A 200 -2.91 -29.22 -8.15
C TRP A 200 -2.19 -28.07 -7.45
N MET A 201 -1.05 -27.67 -8.02
CA MET A 201 -0.37 -26.44 -7.65
C MET A 201 -1.09 -25.23 -8.24
N LEU A 202 -0.90 -24.05 -7.64
CA LEU A 202 -1.47 -22.79 -8.11
C LEU A 202 -1.31 -22.53 -9.63
N ASP A 203 -0.18 -22.91 -10.25
CA ASP A 203 0.04 -22.78 -11.70
C ASP A 203 -1.00 -23.53 -12.54
N SER A 204 -1.28 -24.79 -12.17
CA SER A 204 -2.30 -25.61 -12.82
C SER A 204 -3.69 -25.00 -12.66
N TYR A 205 -4.00 -24.51 -11.46
CA TYR A 205 -5.27 -23.85 -11.17
C TYR A 205 -5.48 -22.57 -11.97
N ILE A 206 -4.45 -21.73 -12.10
CA ILE A 206 -4.50 -20.51 -12.90
C ILE A 206 -4.80 -20.84 -14.36
N ARG A 207 -4.10 -21.82 -14.94
CA ARG A 207 -4.26 -22.19 -16.35
C ARG A 207 -5.62 -22.81 -16.64
N VAL A 208 -6.06 -23.76 -15.81
CA VAL A 208 -7.38 -24.40 -15.97
C VAL A 208 -8.49 -23.41 -15.65
N GLY A 209 -8.35 -22.58 -14.62
CA GLY A 209 -9.31 -21.54 -14.28
C GLY A 209 -9.51 -20.53 -15.41
N HIS A 210 -8.43 -20.19 -16.13
CA HIS A 210 -8.52 -19.39 -17.35
C HIS A 210 -9.22 -20.15 -18.50
N GLU A 211 -8.83 -21.40 -18.77
CA GLU A 211 -9.45 -22.23 -19.80
C GLU A 211 -10.97 -22.41 -19.59
N LEU A 212 -11.39 -22.52 -18.32
CA LEU A 212 -12.80 -22.65 -17.93
C LEU A 212 -13.51 -21.30 -17.71
N GLY A 213 -12.84 -20.17 -17.98
CA GLY A 213 -13.44 -18.83 -17.93
C GLY A 213 -13.72 -18.28 -16.52
N TRP A 214 -13.10 -18.82 -15.47
CA TRP A 214 -13.23 -18.31 -14.10
C TRP A 214 -12.46 -17.01 -13.88
N ILE A 215 -11.38 -16.84 -14.65
CA ILE A 215 -10.53 -15.65 -14.64
C ILE A 215 -10.25 -15.21 -16.07
N THR A 216 -9.98 -13.93 -16.24
CA THR A 216 -9.57 -13.31 -17.52
C THR A 216 -8.10 -13.60 -17.86
N GLU A 217 -7.69 -13.43 -19.12
CA GLU A 217 -6.28 -13.57 -19.54
C GLU A 217 -5.36 -12.59 -18.78
N SER A 218 -5.80 -11.35 -18.54
CA SER A 218 -5.04 -10.38 -17.74
C SER A 218 -4.83 -10.87 -16.29
N ALA A 219 -5.87 -11.48 -15.71
CA ALA A 219 -5.79 -12.05 -14.37
C ALA A 219 -4.83 -13.24 -14.30
N LYS A 220 -4.83 -14.11 -15.32
CA LYS A 220 -3.88 -15.22 -15.46
C LYS A 220 -2.44 -14.72 -15.53
N GLN A 221 -2.14 -13.74 -16.39
CA GLN A 221 -0.79 -13.19 -16.53
C GLN A 221 -0.25 -12.63 -15.21
N ILE A 222 -1.07 -11.91 -14.44
CA ILE A 222 -0.61 -11.40 -13.15
C ILE A 222 -0.51 -12.50 -12.09
N ALA A 223 -1.41 -13.49 -12.10
CA ALA A 223 -1.32 -14.61 -11.18
C ALA A 223 -0.01 -15.41 -11.39
N ASP A 224 0.46 -15.53 -12.63
CA ASP A 224 1.77 -16.09 -12.95
C ASP A 224 2.92 -15.25 -12.35
N VAL A 225 2.82 -13.91 -12.40
CA VAL A 225 3.79 -13.02 -11.75
C VAL A 225 3.79 -13.21 -10.23
N ILE A 226 2.63 -13.25 -9.57
CA ILE A 226 2.53 -13.50 -8.11
C ILE A 226 3.21 -14.83 -7.75
N LYS A 227 3.03 -15.86 -8.58
CA LYS A 227 3.71 -17.16 -8.43
C LYS A 227 5.23 -17.04 -8.57
N GLU A 228 5.74 -16.21 -9.46
CA GLU A 228 7.18 -16.01 -9.58
C GLU A 228 7.77 -15.32 -8.34
N PHE A 229 7.08 -14.30 -7.84
CA PHE A 229 7.53 -13.51 -6.70
C PHE A 229 7.40 -14.25 -5.36
N ARG A 230 6.36 -15.07 -5.16
CA ARG A 230 6.27 -15.92 -3.94
C ARG A 230 7.44 -16.88 -3.80
N ASN A 231 8.03 -17.30 -4.92
CA ASN A 231 9.18 -18.23 -4.92
C ASN A 231 10.48 -17.58 -4.42
N TYR A 232 10.52 -16.26 -4.21
CA TYR A 232 11.63 -15.62 -3.50
C TYR A 232 11.66 -15.94 -2.00
N VAL A 233 10.66 -16.67 -1.48
CA VAL A 233 10.74 -17.32 -0.16
C VAL A 233 11.95 -18.24 -0.02
N HIS A 234 12.54 -18.68 -1.15
CA HIS A 234 13.82 -19.36 -1.19
C HIS A 234 14.98 -18.35 -1.30
N PRO A 235 15.80 -18.15 -0.23
CA PRO A 235 16.82 -17.09 -0.21
C PRO A 235 17.87 -17.20 -1.32
N ALA A 236 18.24 -18.41 -1.73
CA ALA A 236 19.18 -18.61 -2.82
C ALA A 236 18.65 -18.09 -4.18
N LYS A 237 17.33 -18.15 -4.40
CA LYS A 237 16.68 -17.61 -5.60
C LYS A 237 16.67 -16.07 -5.55
N GLU A 238 16.33 -15.51 -4.41
CA GLU A 238 16.37 -14.06 -4.16
C GLU A 238 17.77 -13.49 -4.40
N LEU A 239 18.81 -14.11 -3.81
CA LEU A 239 20.21 -13.73 -4.00
C LEU A 239 20.63 -13.76 -5.47
N ARG A 240 20.33 -14.85 -6.19
CA ARG A 240 20.72 -15.00 -7.61
C ARG A 240 20.06 -13.96 -8.51
N HIS A 241 18.82 -13.57 -8.20
CA HIS A 241 18.04 -12.65 -9.03
C HIS A 241 18.20 -11.18 -8.59
N GLY A 242 18.78 -10.93 -7.41
CA GLY A 242 18.98 -9.57 -6.88
C GLY A 242 17.69 -8.81 -6.63
N VAL A 243 16.61 -9.50 -6.27
CA VAL A 243 15.29 -8.90 -6.05
C VAL A 243 15.19 -8.35 -4.64
N ALA A 244 14.69 -7.11 -4.51
CA ALA A 244 14.32 -6.50 -3.25
C ALA A 244 12.87 -6.02 -3.34
N LEU A 245 12.00 -6.59 -2.50
CA LEU A 245 10.57 -6.26 -2.47
C LEU A 245 10.31 -5.06 -1.56
N ALA A 246 9.58 -4.07 -2.09
CA ALA A 246 9.18 -2.87 -1.36
C ALA A 246 7.65 -2.81 -1.17
N HIS A 247 7.20 -1.77 -0.46
CA HIS A 247 5.79 -1.56 -0.17
C HIS A 247 4.93 -1.48 -1.43
N ASN A 248 5.38 -0.73 -2.43
CA ASN A 248 4.66 -0.57 -3.70
C ASN A 248 4.40 -1.92 -4.39
N ASP A 249 5.34 -2.87 -4.31
CA ASP A 249 5.19 -4.20 -4.92
C ASP A 249 4.09 -5.00 -4.23
N SER A 250 4.17 -5.12 -2.90
CA SER A 250 3.18 -5.88 -2.13
C SER A 250 1.78 -5.25 -2.19
N ALA A 251 1.68 -3.91 -2.24
CA ALA A 251 0.42 -3.20 -2.37
C ALA A 251 -0.20 -3.40 -3.78
N MET A 252 0.62 -3.37 -4.82
CA MET A 252 0.20 -3.68 -6.19
C MET A 252 -0.31 -5.12 -6.30
N PHE A 253 0.46 -6.10 -5.83
CA PHE A 253 0.05 -7.51 -5.84
C PHE A 253 -1.21 -7.75 -5.01
N TRP A 254 -1.39 -7.02 -3.91
CA TRP A 254 -2.61 -7.11 -3.12
C TRP A 254 -3.83 -6.66 -3.92
N ASN A 255 -3.78 -5.51 -4.57
CA ASN A 255 -4.90 -5.02 -5.39
C ASN A 255 -5.26 -5.98 -6.52
N VAL A 256 -4.28 -6.62 -7.15
CA VAL A 256 -4.56 -7.63 -8.17
C VAL A 256 -5.13 -8.91 -7.57
N THR A 257 -4.62 -9.34 -6.42
CA THR A 257 -5.20 -10.49 -5.68
C THR A 257 -6.67 -10.24 -5.36
N LYS A 258 -7.04 -9.04 -4.90
CA LYS A 258 -8.43 -8.66 -4.66
C LYS A 258 -9.29 -8.76 -5.94
N ALA A 259 -8.76 -8.33 -7.09
CA ALA A 259 -9.45 -8.46 -8.37
C ALA A 259 -9.65 -9.93 -8.80
N LEU A 260 -8.65 -10.78 -8.59
CA LEU A 260 -8.74 -12.23 -8.83
C LEU A 260 -9.81 -12.89 -7.93
N VAL A 261 -9.82 -12.56 -6.64
CA VAL A 261 -10.84 -13.07 -5.70
C VAL A 261 -12.25 -12.72 -6.17
N ARG A 262 -12.47 -11.49 -6.64
CA ARG A 262 -13.78 -11.07 -7.18
C ARG A 262 -14.18 -11.88 -8.42
N GLN A 263 -13.25 -12.11 -9.35
CA GLN A 263 -13.54 -12.94 -10.53
C GLN A 263 -13.92 -14.37 -10.14
N LEU A 264 -13.19 -14.97 -9.19
CA LEU A 264 -13.51 -16.30 -8.68
C LEU A 264 -14.87 -16.36 -8.00
N LEU A 265 -15.21 -15.39 -7.16
CA LEU A 265 -16.52 -15.29 -6.51
C LEU A 265 -17.65 -15.12 -7.54
N LEU A 266 -17.45 -14.31 -8.57
CA LEU A 266 -18.43 -14.13 -9.65
C LEU A 266 -18.59 -15.40 -10.49
N SER A 267 -17.50 -16.13 -10.74
CA SER A 267 -17.54 -17.38 -11.52
C SER A 267 -18.33 -18.51 -10.83
N ALA A 268 -18.60 -18.37 -9.53
CA ALA A 268 -19.31 -19.37 -8.72
C ALA A 268 -20.83 -19.13 -8.63
N ARG A 269 -21.32 -18.02 -9.19
CA ARG A 269 -22.74 -17.67 -9.27
C ARG A 269 -23.34 -18.29 -10.52
#